data_AF-A0A850JR13-F1
#
_entry.id   AF-A0A850JR13-F1
#
_cell.length_a   1.000
_cell.length_b   1.000
_cell.length_c   1.000
_cell.angle_alpha   90.00
_cell.angle_beta   90.00
_cell.angle_gamma   90.00
#
_symmetry.space_group_name_H-M   'P 1'
#
loop_
_entity.id
_entity.type
_entity.pdbx_description
1 polymer ?
#
loop_
_entity_poly.entity_id
_entity_poly.type
_entity_poly.pdbx_seq_one_letter_code
_entity_poly.pdbx_strand_id
1 'polypeptide(L)'
;MTAPDGSATPDAQAAAIEAAMGHVAELVAAGARVALTHGNGPQVGNLLIKNQLAAGVVPPVPLDWCGAQTQATVGVMIMNALERALRARGAGRRVATVVTRTLVDASDPGFAAPAKPIGRYFPEEQARRSMAHGEVWRPFGERGWRRVVASPEPLEILDADAAGALLAAGYVVVAAGGGGAPVVRVDGVLRGVEAVVDKDLAAQLLARRLGATTLVIATDVANAMAGFGTPHARPLHRTTLAELAELAAADGIEIREPDPLPSAAPYPAYRKVRESLDVLGKQHLADFLFGPRLTGPIHVLDGFTAPGDLRLDDAAVAAAGAEWARRSRDTSTTHADTILAALRSDADPHALLLFDVVDRLRERLRQRASERALLRHAIEDLGIEQGDARRLVFAIVRETGPSGGLAGRLRGLLDAGDVYAAAELADAAKIPPPSAHGDSPEEEVLAAEARHRLDTALRLRETATAEPDPDRAYRLLADALRLVRDL
;
A
#
# COMPACT_ATOMS: atom_id res chain seq x y z
N MET A 1 -19.73 17.00 1.70
CA MET A 1 -20.17 17.53 0.38
C MET A 1 -21.63 17.21 0.05
N THR A 2 -22.43 16.89 1.05
CA THR A 2 -23.88 16.99 1.07
C THR A 2 -24.21 17.79 2.33
N ALA A 3 -25.39 18.39 2.41
CA ALA A 3 -25.83 18.98 3.67
C ALA A 3 -26.01 17.87 4.74
N PRO A 4 -26.07 18.23 6.04
CA PRO A 4 -26.28 17.28 7.13
C PRO A 4 -27.56 16.44 6.99
N ASP A 5 -28.56 16.96 6.26
CA ASP A 5 -29.80 16.28 5.93
C ASP A 5 -29.71 15.35 4.69
N GLY A 6 -28.52 15.24 4.09
CA GLY A 6 -28.28 14.46 2.87
C GLY A 6 -28.65 15.19 1.57
N SER A 7 -29.11 16.44 1.63
CA SER A 7 -29.41 17.24 0.43
C SER A 7 -28.15 17.49 -0.39
N ALA A 8 -28.27 17.30 -1.71
CA ALA A 8 -27.19 17.45 -2.68
C ALA A 8 -27.46 18.60 -3.67
N THR A 9 -28.30 19.59 -3.30
CA THR A 9 -28.49 20.78 -4.13
C THR A 9 -27.18 21.56 -4.29
N PRO A 10 -26.99 22.32 -5.39
CA PRO A 10 -25.80 23.15 -5.57
C PRO A 10 -25.51 24.07 -4.36
N ASP A 11 -26.54 24.72 -3.82
CA ASP A 11 -26.40 25.62 -2.67
C ASP A 11 -26.00 24.88 -1.39
N ALA A 12 -26.57 23.69 -1.15
CA ALA A 12 -26.19 22.85 -0.01
C ALA A 12 -24.74 22.37 -0.12
N GLN A 13 -24.28 22.01 -1.33
CA GLN A 13 -22.90 21.63 -1.58
C GLN A 13 -21.95 22.81 -1.37
N ALA A 14 -22.31 23.99 -1.87
CA ALA A 14 -21.53 25.21 -1.70
C ALA A 14 -21.39 25.57 -0.21
N ALA A 15 -22.49 25.59 0.54
CA ALA A 15 -22.47 25.89 1.98
C ALA A 15 -21.61 24.88 2.78
N ALA A 16 -21.71 23.58 2.45
CA ALA A 16 -20.89 22.55 3.10
C ALA A 16 -19.40 22.71 2.79
N ILE A 17 -19.04 23.05 1.54
CA ILE A 17 -17.65 23.31 1.14
C ILE A 17 -17.13 24.59 1.81
N GLU A 18 -17.93 25.64 1.88
CA GLU A 18 -17.57 26.89 2.56
C GLU A 18 -17.25 26.68 4.05
N ALA A 19 -18.11 25.94 4.75
CA ALA A 19 -17.88 25.60 6.15
C ALA A 19 -16.57 24.81 6.32
N ALA A 20 -16.35 23.77 5.50
CA ALA A 20 -15.13 22.97 5.56
C ALA A 20 -13.86 23.78 5.25
N MET A 21 -13.92 24.69 4.27
CA MET A 21 -12.78 25.51 3.88
C MET A 21 -12.41 26.58 4.92
N GLY A 22 -13.35 26.95 5.80
CA GLY A 22 -13.04 27.76 6.98
C GLY A 22 -11.98 27.11 7.88
N HIS A 23 -12.13 25.82 8.17
CA HIS A 23 -11.17 25.04 8.98
C HIS A 23 -9.85 24.82 8.25
N VAL A 24 -9.89 24.55 6.94
CA VAL A 24 -8.65 24.42 6.15
C VAL A 24 -7.88 25.74 6.12
N ALA A 25 -8.58 26.88 6.02
CA ALA A 25 -7.94 28.19 6.08
C ALA A 25 -7.25 28.47 7.42
N GLU A 26 -7.77 27.94 8.54
CA GLU A 26 -7.13 28.03 9.85
C GLU A 26 -5.80 27.28 9.89
N LEU A 27 -5.77 26.04 9.35
CA LEU A 27 -4.52 25.26 9.25
C LEU A 27 -3.48 25.99 8.39
N VAL A 28 -3.90 26.54 7.26
CA VAL A 28 -3.00 27.28 6.36
C VAL A 28 -2.51 28.57 7.02
N ALA A 29 -3.36 29.31 7.73
CA ALA A 29 -2.99 30.52 8.47
C ALA A 29 -2.03 30.21 9.63
N ALA A 30 -2.14 29.03 10.25
CA ALA A 30 -1.20 28.52 11.24
C ALA A 30 0.16 28.07 10.65
N GLY A 31 0.34 28.17 9.33
CA GLY A 31 1.60 27.90 8.64
C GLY A 31 1.66 26.55 7.92
N ALA A 32 0.63 25.72 8.00
CA ALA A 32 0.63 24.41 7.35
C ALA A 32 0.75 24.52 5.81
N ARG A 33 1.46 23.58 5.20
CA ARG A 33 1.42 23.34 3.75
C ARG A 33 0.39 22.24 3.51
N VAL A 34 -0.68 22.56 2.79
CA VAL A 34 -1.85 21.69 2.68
C VAL A 34 -2.01 21.19 1.25
N ALA A 35 -2.05 19.88 1.10
CA ALA A 35 -2.64 19.19 -0.05
C ALA A 35 -4.03 18.69 0.38
N LEU A 36 -5.06 18.99 -0.39
CA LEU A 36 -6.44 18.65 -0.10
C LEU A 36 -6.95 17.62 -1.11
N THR A 37 -7.57 16.55 -0.62
CA THR A 37 -8.35 15.62 -1.44
C THR A 37 -9.83 15.72 -1.08
N HIS A 38 -10.70 15.11 -1.87
CA HIS A 38 -12.13 15.05 -1.57
C HIS A 38 -12.76 13.78 -2.14
N GLY A 39 -13.88 13.33 -1.58
CA GLY A 39 -14.72 12.31 -2.22
C GLY A 39 -15.49 12.85 -3.42
N ASN A 40 -16.26 12.03 -4.13
CA ASN A 40 -17.18 12.51 -5.17
C ASN A 40 -18.44 11.65 -5.34
N GLY A 41 -18.73 10.71 -4.43
CA GLY A 41 -19.78 9.70 -4.60
C GLY A 41 -21.17 10.24 -4.98
N PRO A 42 -21.71 11.23 -4.24
CA PRO A 42 -22.98 11.88 -4.62
C PRO A 42 -22.90 12.63 -5.95
N GLN A 43 -21.79 13.34 -6.20
CA GLN A 43 -21.58 14.17 -7.39
C GLN A 43 -21.49 13.33 -8.67
N VAL A 44 -20.67 12.27 -8.65
CA VAL A 44 -20.50 11.37 -9.79
C VAL A 44 -21.78 10.58 -10.05
N GLY A 45 -22.51 10.20 -8.99
CA GLY A 45 -23.81 9.57 -9.11
C GLY A 45 -24.86 10.48 -9.77
N ASN A 46 -24.93 11.75 -9.38
CA ASN A 46 -25.83 12.72 -10.02
C ASN A 46 -25.49 12.94 -11.51
N LEU A 47 -24.20 12.96 -11.84
CA LEU A 47 -23.74 13.11 -13.22
C LEU A 47 -24.12 11.89 -14.08
N LEU A 48 -23.99 10.68 -13.54
CA LEU A 48 -24.45 9.47 -14.23
C LEU A 48 -25.96 9.48 -14.48
N ILE A 49 -26.76 9.94 -13.51
CA ILE A 49 -28.22 10.08 -13.70
C ILE A 49 -28.51 11.07 -14.83
N LYS A 50 -27.79 12.20 -14.89
CA LYS A 50 -27.93 13.16 -16.00
C LYS A 50 -27.57 12.51 -17.33
N ASN A 51 -26.49 11.74 -17.41
CA ASN A 51 -26.12 11.00 -18.61
C ASN A 51 -27.22 10.03 -19.04
N GLN A 52 -27.80 9.27 -18.11
CA GLN A 52 -28.90 8.34 -18.39
C GLN A 52 -30.15 9.06 -18.91
N LEU A 53 -30.54 10.17 -18.26
CA LEU A 53 -31.71 10.96 -18.66
C LEU A 53 -31.51 11.64 -20.03
N ALA A 54 -30.27 12.03 -20.35
CA ALA A 54 -29.94 12.71 -21.60
C ALA A 54 -29.57 11.75 -22.74
N ALA A 55 -29.44 10.43 -22.50
CA ALA A 55 -28.89 9.46 -23.45
C ALA A 55 -29.61 9.43 -24.82
N GLY A 56 -30.91 9.75 -24.85
CA GLY A 56 -31.69 9.85 -26.09
C GLY A 56 -31.44 11.10 -26.93
N VAL A 57 -30.69 12.08 -26.40
CA VAL A 57 -30.38 13.37 -27.03
C VAL A 57 -28.88 13.59 -27.16
N VAL A 58 -28.10 13.23 -26.14
CA VAL A 58 -26.64 13.38 -26.08
C VAL A 58 -26.04 12.04 -25.66
N PRO A 59 -25.03 11.52 -26.39
CA PRO A 59 -24.37 10.28 -26.02
C PRO A 59 -23.82 10.32 -24.58
N PRO A 60 -24.05 9.28 -23.76
CA PRO A 60 -23.50 9.21 -22.41
C PRO A 60 -21.97 9.11 -22.46
N VAL A 61 -21.31 9.72 -21.46
CA VAL A 61 -19.85 9.62 -21.28
C VAL A 61 -19.50 8.57 -20.22
N PRO A 62 -18.34 7.92 -20.32
CA PRO A 62 -17.95 6.86 -19.39
C PRO A 62 -17.67 7.39 -17.98
N LEU A 63 -17.63 6.48 -17.01
CA LEU A 63 -17.50 6.83 -15.59
C LEU A 63 -16.18 7.54 -15.23
N ASP A 64 -15.07 7.23 -15.89
CA ASP A 64 -13.79 7.92 -15.70
C ASP A 64 -13.88 9.40 -16.11
N TRP A 65 -14.60 9.71 -17.20
CA TRP A 65 -14.87 11.09 -17.61
C TRP A 65 -15.77 11.80 -16.59
N CYS A 66 -16.79 11.09 -16.08
CA CYS A 66 -17.61 11.61 -15.00
C CYS A 66 -16.76 11.93 -13.76
N GLY A 67 -15.82 11.05 -13.41
CA GLY A 67 -14.82 11.26 -12.35
C GLY A 67 -14.03 12.55 -12.58
N ALA A 68 -13.43 12.71 -13.76
CA ALA A 68 -12.67 13.91 -14.12
C ALA A 68 -13.52 15.20 -14.08
N GLN A 69 -14.77 15.17 -14.56
CA GLN A 69 -15.68 16.32 -14.50
C GLN A 69 -15.98 16.72 -13.04
N THR A 70 -16.17 15.74 -12.15
CA THR A 70 -16.42 16.03 -10.73
C THR A 70 -15.20 16.60 -10.02
N GLN A 71 -13.98 16.20 -10.40
CA GLN A 71 -12.74 16.81 -9.88
C GLN A 71 -12.70 18.30 -10.18
N ALA A 72 -12.94 18.68 -11.44
CA ALA A 72 -12.94 20.09 -11.84
C ALA A 72 -14.08 20.87 -11.15
N THR A 73 -15.29 20.30 -11.13
CA THR A 73 -16.47 20.96 -10.57
C THR A 73 -16.32 21.23 -9.07
N VAL A 74 -15.92 20.22 -8.29
CA VAL A 74 -15.71 20.37 -6.85
C VAL A 74 -14.47 21.21 -6.57
N GLY A 75 -13.39 21.02 -7.33
CA GLY A 75 -12.17 21.80 -7.21
C GLY A 75 -12.41 23.30 -7.34
N VAL A 76 -13.21 23.74 -8.31
CA VAL A 76 -13.59 25.16 -8.44
C VAL A 76 -14.35 25.67 -7.21
N MET A 77 -15.28 24.89 -6.67
CA MET A 77 -16.00 25.29 -5.44
C MET A 77 -15.04 25.42 -4.26
N ILE A 78 -14.11 24.48 -4.10
CA ILE A 78 -13.07 24.51 -3.07
C ILE A 78 -12.17 25.73 -3.24
N MET A 79 -11.65 26.00 -4.44
CA MET A 79 -10.80 27.17 -4.71
C MET A 79 -11.50 28.47 -4.31
N ASN A 80 -12.74 28.66 -4.77
CA ASN A 80 -13.51 29.88 -4.49
C ASN A 80 -13.80 30.05 -2.98
N ALA A 81 -14.16 28.97 -2.29
CA ALA A 81 -14.42 28.99 -0.85
C ALA A 81 -13.15 29.23 -0.03
N LEU A 82 -12.08 28.52 -0.34
CA LEU A 82 -10.83 28.58 0.41
C LEU A 82 -10.10 29.89 0.18
N GLU A 83 -9.99 30.40 -1.05
CA GLU A 83 -9.37 31.70 -1.29
C GLU A 83 -10.09 32.83 -0.55
N ARG A 84 -11.43 32.79 -0.51
CA ARG A 84 -12.22 33.75 0.28
C ARG A 84 -11.92 33.64 1.78
N ALA A 85 -11.92 32.42 2.33
CA ALA A 85 -11.63 32.18 3.74
C ALA A 85 -10.20 32.59 4.14
N LEU A 86 -9.24 32.37 3.25
CA LEU A 86 -7.84 32.76 3.37
C LEU A 86 -7.64 34.27 3.34
N ARG A 87 -8.27 34.97 2.39
CA ARG A 87 -8.25 36.44 2.30
C ARG A 87 -8.84 37.09 3.55
N ALA A 88 -9.96 36.57 4.06
CA ALA A 88 -10.58 37.06 5.30
C ALA A 88 -9.67 36.95 6.53
N ARG A 89 -8.67 36.06 6.49
CA ARG A 89 -7.68 35.82 7.56
C ARG A 89 -6.32 36.49 7.27
N GLY A 90 -6.19 37.26 6.20
CA GLY A 90 -4.90 37.85 5.78
C GLY A 90 -3.87 36.84 5.27
N ALA A 91 -4.26 35.58 5.03
CA ALA A 91 -3.38 34.52 4.55
C ALA A 91 -3.44 34.45 3.02
N GLY A 92 -2.72 35.32 2.31
CA GLY A 92 -2.81 35.50 0.84
C GLY A 92 -2.35 34.33 -0.06
N ARG A 93 -2.43 33.06 0.39
CA ARG A 93 -2.06 31.91 -0.43
C ARG A 93 -3.08 31.65 -1.54
N ARG A 94 -2.57 31.25 -2.71
CA ARG A 94 -3.38 30.86 -3.87
C ARG A 94 -3.75 29.38 -3.77
N VAL A 95 -4.89 29.03 -4.34
CA VAL A 95 -5.38 27.65 -4.38
C VAL A 95 -5.38 27.17 -5.82
N ALA A 96 -4.93 25.95 -6.07
CA ALA A 96 -4.95 25.34 -7.41
C ALA A 96 -5.57 23.95 -7.36
N THR A 97 -6.46 23.63 -8.30
CA THR A 97 -6.94 22.26 -8.51
C THR A 97 -6.19 21.62 -9.65
N VAL A 98 -5.65 20.42 -9.41
CA VAL A 98 -5.06 19.55 -10.42
C VAL A 98 -6.03 18.42 -10.70
N VAL A 99 -6.49 18.29 -11.95
CA VAL A 99 -7.20 17.08 -12.39
C VAL A 99 -6.17 15.96 -12.42
N THR A 100 -6.46 14.89 -11.69
CA THR A 100 -5.53 13.78 -11.46
C THR A 100 -6.06 12.48 -12.02
N ARG A 101 -5.13 11.65 -12.51
CA ARG A 101 -5.35 10.26 -12.92
C ARG A 101 -4.72 9.33 -11.90
N THR A 102 -5.41 8.22 -11.66
CA THR A 102 -4.98 7.19 -10.72
C THR A 102 -4.79 5.89 -11.47
N LEU A 103 -3.56 5.39 -11.49
CA LEU A 103 -3.26 4.09 -12.06
C LEU A 103 -3.84 3.00 -11.16
N VAL A 104 -4.54 2.05 -11.77
CA VAL A 104 -5.11 0.86 -11.13
C VAL A 104 -4.72 -0.38 -11.92
N ASP A 105 -4.75 -1.56 -11.30
CA ASP A 105 -4.49 -2.81 -12.02
C ASP A 105 -5.68 -3.19 -12.91
N ALA A 106 -5.42 -3.50 -14.19
CA ALA A 106 -6.45 -3.99 -15.10
C ALA A 106 -7.02 -5.35 -14.69
N SER A 107 -6.30 -6.13 -13.88
CA SER A 107 -6.76 -7.41 -13.33
C SER A 107 -7.29 -7.33 -11.90
N ASP A 108 -7.54 -6.13 -11.37
CA ASP A 108 -8.07 -5.97 -10.02
C ASP A 108 -9.39 -6.76 -9.84
N PRO A 109 -9.50 -7.62 -8.80
CA PRO A 109 -10.71 -8.42 -8.55
C PRO A 109 -11.99 -7.59 -8.41
N GLY A 110 -11.89 -6.32 -8.02
CA GLY A 110 -12.99 -5.37 -7.93
C GLY A 110 -13.68 -5.10 -9.27
N PHE A 111 -13.03 -5.36 -10.42
CA PHE A 111 -13.68 -5.34 -11.73
C PHE A 111 -14.61 -6.53 -11.94
N ALA A 112 -14.23 -7.71 -11.46
CA ALA A 112 -15.06 -8.92 -11.55
C ALA A 112 -16.19 -8.92 -10.51
N ALA A 113 -15.97 -8.29 -9.34
CA ALA A 113 -16.96 -8.20 -8.26
C ALA A 113 -17.23 -6.76 -7.80
N PRO A 114 -17.90 -5.91 -8.63
CA PRO A 114 -18.26 -4.54 -8.26
C PRO A 114 -19.06 -4.49 -6.95
N ALA A 115 -18.58 -3.72 -5.98
CA ALA A 115 -19.18 -3.60 -4.65
C ALA A 115 -19.45 -2.16 -4.23
N LYS A 116 -18.76 -1.17 -4.82
CA LYS A 116 -18.82 0.21 -4.34
C LYS A 116 -20.08 0.91 -4.80
N PRO A 117 -20.96 1.34 -3.88
CA PRO A 117 -22.22 1.92 -4.26
C PRO A 117 -22.08 3.40 -4.63
N ILE A 118 -22.70 3.80 -5.73
CA ILE A 118 -22.67 5.18 -6.25
C ILE A 118 -24.07 5.73 -6.47
N GLY A 119 -24.21 7.06 -6.39
CA GLY A 119 -25.50 7.74 -6.56
C GLY A 119 -26.54 7.42 -5.50
N ARG A 120 -27.81 7.76 -5.79
CA ARG A 120 -28.96 7.61 -4.89
C ARG A 120 -29.59 6.22 -4.95
N TYR A 121 -30.55 5.98 -4.07
CA TYR A 121 -31.37 4.77 -4.05
C TYR A 121 -32.46 4.80 -5.12
N PHE A 122 -32.81 3.63 -5.64
CA PHE A 122 -33.83 3.43 -6.66
C PHE A 122 -34.75 2.24 -6.32
N PRO A 123 -36.00 2.23 -6.82
CA PRO A 123 -36.86 1.05 -6.76
C PRO A 123 -36.26 -0.12 -7.55
N GLU A 124 -36.57 -1.34 -7.14
CA GLU A 124 -36.10 -2.57 -7.80
C GLU A 124 -36.41 -2.60 -9.30
N GLU A 125 -37.61 -2.17 -9.68
CA GLU A 125 -38.05 -2.15 -11.07
C GLU A 125 -37.12 -1.30 -11.97
N GLN A 126 -36.63 -0.18 -11.46
CA GLN A 126 -35.70 0.68 -12.20
C GLN A 126 -34.29 0.09 -12.23
N ALA A 127 -33.84 -0.54 -11.15
CA ALA A 127 -32.57 -1.26 -11.11
C ALA A 127 -32.56 -2.43 -12.11
N ARG A 128 -33.64 -3.23 -12.19
CA ARG A 128 -33.81 -4.32 -13.16
C ARG A 128 -33.75 -3.84 -14.60
N ARG A 129 -34.40 -2.70 -14.91
CA ARG A 129 -34.29 -2.08 -16.24
C ARG A 129 -32.85 -1.67 -16.57
N SER A 130 -32.11 -1.16 -15.60
CA SER A 130 -30.72 -0.71 -15.81
C SER A 130 -29.74 -1.89 -15.91
N MET A 131 -29.98 -2.98 -15.18
CA MET A 131 -29.22 -4.24 -15.29
C MET A 131 -29.32 -4.87 -16.68
N ALA A 132 -30.46 -4.73 -17.37
CA ALA A 132 -30.61 -5.18 -18.76
C ALA A 132 -29.69 -4.42 -19.75
N HIS A 133 -29.12 -3.28 -19.34
CA HIS A 133 -28.17 -2.48 -20.12
C HIS A 133 -26.72 -2.69 -19.67
N GLY A 134 -26.43 -3.74 -18.88
CA GLY A 134 -25.07 -4.09 -18.46
C GLY A 134 -24.58 -3.38 -17.19
N GLU A 135 -25.43 -2.62 -16.51
CA GLU A 135 -25.06 -2.03 -15.21
C GLU A 135 -25.16 -3.05 -14.07
N VAL A 136 -24.31 -2.92 -13.04
CA VAL A 136 -24.37 -3.77 -11.85
C VAL A 136 -25.08 -3.03 -10.72
N TRP A 137 -26.09 -3.66 -10.12
CA TRP A 137 -26.91 -3.08 -9.06
C TRP A 137 -27.04 -4.05 -7.89
N ARG A 138 -27.09 -3.54 -6.65
CA ARG A 138 -27.29 -4.35 -5.44
C ARG A 138 -28.42 -3.78 -4.56
N PRO A 139 -29.18 -4.64 -3.85
CA PRO A 139 -30.17 -4.23 -2.87
C PRO A 139 -29.50 -3.77 -1.57
N PHE A 140 -30.07 -2.75 -0.92
CA PHE A 140 -29.62 -2.19 0.36
C PHE A 140 -30.80 -2.15 1.35
N GLY A 141 -31.46 -3.29 1.54
CA GLY A 141 -32.62 -3.44 2.41
C GLY A 141 -33.78 -2.53 1.99
N GLU A 142 -34.51 -2.01 2.96
CA GLU A 142 -35.69 -1.13 2.75
C GLU A 142 -35.35 0.19 2.06
N ARG A 143 -34.06 0.58 2.04
CA ARG A 143 -33.62 1.80 1.37
C ARG A 143 -33.71 1.71 -0.16
N GLY A 144 -33.82 0.49 -0.72
CA GLY A 144 -33.90 0.23 -2.15
C GLY A 144 -32.59 -0.25 -2.76
N TRP A 145 -32.43 -0.05 -4.07
CA TRP A 145 -31.29 -0.52 -4.86
C TRP A 145 -30.31 0.61 -5.18
N ARG A 146 -29.01 0.30 -5.25
CA ARG A 146 -27.98 1.24 -5.74
C ARG A 146 -27.12 0.60 -6.82
N ARG A 147 -26.69 1.43 -7.78
CA ARG A 147 -25.67 1.04 -8.74
C ARG A 147 -24.36 0.81 -8.00
N VAL A 148 -23.69 -0.29 -8.29
CA VAL A 148 -22.36 -0.60 -7.80
C VAL A 148 -21.36 -0.61 -8.94
N VAL A 149 -20.14 -0.16 -8.65
CA VAL A 149 -19.04 -0.11 -9.62
C VAL A 149 -17.78 -0.69 -9.01
N ALA A 150 -16.81 -0.96 -9.89
CA ALA A 150 -15.50 -1.40 -9.47
C ALA A 150 -14.84 -0.32 -8.59
N SER A 151 -14.14 -0.76 -7.55
CA SER A 151 -13.32 0.09 -6.68
C SER A 151 -11.96 -0.56 -6.51
N PRO A 152 -11.17 -0.58 -7.59
CA PRO A 152 -9.85 -1.18 -7.56
C PRO A 152 -8.92 -0.43 -6.61
N GLU A 153 -7.92 -1.14 -6.11
CA GLU A 153 -6.88 -0.54 -5.29
C GLU A 153 -6.06 0.46 -6.14
N PRO A 154 -5.85 1.68 -5.66
CA PRO A 154 -4.99 2.61 -6.37
C PRO A 154 -3.53 2.18 -6.24
N LEU A 155 -2.79 2.27 -7.35
CA LEU A 155 -1.37 1.95 -7.39
C LEU A 155 -0.50 3.22 -7.40
N GLU A 156 -0.92 4.23 -8.17
CA GLU A 156 -0.13 5.44 -8.37
C GLU A 156 -1.03 6.63 -8.70
N ILE A 157 -0.74 7.80 -8.13
CA ILE A 157 -1.32 9.07 -8.58
C ILE A 157 -0.36 9.67 -9.61
N LEU A 158 -0.65 9.48 -10.90
CA LEU A 158 0.26 9.81 -12.01
C LEU A 158 0.63 11.30 -12.07
N ASP A 159 -0.26 12.15 -11.57
CA ASP A 159 -0.15 13.61 -11.64
C ASP A 159 0.32 14.21 -10.30
N ALA A 160 0.80 13.40 -9.36
CA ALA A 160 1.25 13.84 -8.04
C ALA A 160 2.46 14.79 -8.11
N ASP A 161 3.37 14.61 -9.08
CA ASP A 161 4.54 15.46 -9.22
C ASP A 161 4.15 16.90 -9.60
N ALA A 162 3.10 17.06 -10.41
CA ALA A 162 2.54 18.38 -10.71
C ALA A 162 1.94 19.03 -9.47
N ALA A 163 1.22 18.26 -8.64
CA ALA A 163 0.71 18.73 -7.36
C ALA A 163 1.86 19.13 -6.40
N GLY A 164 2.94 18.33 -6.36
CA GLY A 164 4.13 18.62 -5.58
C GLY A 164 4.84 19.90 -6.00
N ALA A 165 4.98 20.14 -7.30
CA ALA A 165 5.56 21.37 -7.83
C ALA A 165 4.75 22.62 -7.42
N LEU A 166 3.42 22.55 -7.48
CA LEU A 166 2.55 23.65 -7.04
C LEU A 166 2.61 23.87 -5.52
N LEU A 167 2.65 22.80 -4.72
CA LEU A 167 2.85 22.89 -3.27
C LEU A 167 4.19 23.54 -2.92
N ALA A 168 5.27 23.18 -3.63
CA ALA A 168 6.59 23.78 -3.47
C ALA A 168 6.59 25.27 -3.83
N ALA A 169 5.79 25.67 -4.82
CA ALA A 169 5.57 27.07 -5.19
C ALA A 169 4.67 27.85 -4.20
N GLY A 170 4.22 27.23 -3.11
CA GLY A 170 3.45 27.89 -2.05
C GLY A 170 1.93 27.91 -2.24
N TYR A 171 1.42 27.16 -3.24
CA TYR A 171 -0.03 26.97 -3.41
C TYR A 171 -0.58 26.02 -2.35
N VAL A 172 -1.85 26.20 -2.00
CA VAL A 172 -2.66 25.11 -1.48
C VAL A 172 -3.17 24.31 -2.68
N VAL A 173 -2.95 23.00 -2.69
CA VAL A 173 -3.25 22.18 -3.87
C VAL A 173 -4.39 21.23 -3.59
N VAL A 174 -5.40 21.23 -4.45
CA VAL A 174 -6.49 20.25 -4.48
C VAL A 174 -6.17 19.21 -5.55
N ALA A 175 -6.08 17.94 -5.18
CA ALA A 175 -5.70 16.84 -6.07
C ALA A 175 -6.39 15.54 -5.64
N ALA A 176 -6.29 14.48 -6.45
CA ALA A 176 -6.91 13.18 -6.17
C ALA A 176 -8.42 13.27 -5.84
N GLY A 177 -9.12 14.23 -6.44
CA GLY A 177 -10.56 14.41 -6.21
C GLY A 177 -11.34 13.18 -6.65
N GLY A 178 -12.22 12.67 -5.78
CA GLY A 178 -12.92 11.40 -6.02
C GLY A 178 -12.02 10.17 -6.06
N GLY A 179 -10.78 10.27 -5.59
CA GLY A 179 -9.75 9.24 -5.75
C GLY A 179 -8.94 9.34 -7.05
N GLY A 180 -9.19 10.37 -7.88
CA GLY A 180 -8.59 10.55 -9.21
C GLY A 180 -9.30 9.72 -10.29
N ALA A 181 -9.11 10.11 -11.56
CA ALA A 181 -9.72 9.43 -12.70
C ALA A 181 -8.99 8.11 -12.94
N PRO A 182 -9.66 6.95 -12.79
CA PRO A 182 -9.00 5.66 -12.87
C PRO A 182 -8.54 5.36 -14.29
N VAL A 183 -7.27 4.95 -14.41
CA VAL A 183 -6.67 4.53 -15.68
C VAL A 183 -5.92 3.22 -15.49
N VAL A 184 -5.91 2.40 -16.52
CA VAL A 184 -5.04 1.21 -16.62
C VAL A 184 -3.97 1.44 -17.67
N ARG A 185 -2.86 0.71 -17.55
CA ARG A 185 -1.82 0.67 -18.58
C ARG A 185 -1.92 -0.62 -19.39
N VAL A 186 -2.29 -0.49 -20.66
CA VAL A 186 -2.39 -1.60 -21.61
C VAL A 186 -1.46 -1.30 -22.78
N ASP A 187 -0.50 -2.19 -23.02
CA ASP A 187 0.52 -2.04 -24.08
C ASP A 187 1.26 -0.71 -24.03
N GLY A 188 1.56 -0.24 -22.81
CA GLY A 188 2.25 1.04 -22.57
C GLY A 188 1.35 2.28 -22.68
N VAL A 189 0.10 2.13 -23.11
CA VAL A 189 -0.86 3.24 -23.28
C VAL A 189 -1.79 3.32 -22.06
N LEU A 190 -2.01 4.54 -21.58
CA LEU A 190 -2.99 4.79 -20.52
C LEU A 190 -4.40 4.86 -21.12
N ARG A 191 -5.33 4.09 -20.55
CA ARG A 191 -6.75 4.09 -20.91
C ARG A 191 -7.60 4.27 -19.67
N GLY A 192 -8.62 5.12 -19.76
CA GLY A 192 -9.63 5.26 -18.72
C GLY A 192 -10.44 3.97 -18.56
N VAL A 193 -10.86 3.70 -17.33
CA VAL A 193 -11.68 2.52 -16.99
C VAL A 193 -12.85 2.90 -16.11
N GLU A 194 -13.95 2.17 -16.21
CA GLU A 194 -15.14 2.48 -15.42
C GLU A 194 -15.03 1.96 -13.98
N ALA A 195 -14.47 2.80 -13.13
CA ALA A 195 -14.29 2.53 -11.70
C ALA A 195 -14.42 3.82 -10.87
N VAL A 196 -14.51 3.66 -9.55
CA VAL A 196 -14.34 4.77 -8.60
C VAL A 196 -13.34 4.35 -7.53
N VAL A 197 -12.16 4.96 -7.57
CA VAL A 197 -11.09 4.71 -6.61
C VAL A 197 -11.51 5.16 -5.21
N ASP A 198 -11.05 4.47 -4.17
CA ASP A 198 -11.26 4.91 -2.80
C ASP A 198 -10.49 6.21 -2.50
N LYS A 199 -11.22 7.21 -1.96
CA LYS A 199 -10.66 8.54 -1.73
C LYS A 199 -9.58 8.53 -0.64
N ASP A 200 -9.70 7.64 0.34
CA ASP A 200 -8.83 7.61 1.51
C ASP A 200 -7.55 6.84 1.17
N LEU A 201 -7.65 5.75 0.40
CA LEU A 201 -6.48 5.09 -0.21
C LEU A 201 -5.73 6.02 -1.18
N ALA A 202 -6.44 6.76 -2.03
CA ALA A 202 -5.82 7.74 -2.92
C ALA A 202 -5.15 8.89 -2.15
N ALA A 203 -5.78 9.36 -1.06
CA ALA A 203 -5.20 10.38 -0.18
C ALA A 203 -3.94 9.86 0.52
N GLN A 204 -3.93 8.61 0.97
CA GLN A 204 -2.75 7.96 1.54
C GLN A 204 -1.60 7.89 0.53
N LEU A 205 -1.86 7.44 -0.70
CA LEU A 205 -0.84 7.40 -1.75
C LEU A 205 -0.31 8.78 -2.12
N LEU A 206 -1.20 9.76 -2.25
CA LEU A 206 -0.79 11.14 -2.52
C LEU A 206 0.06 11.68 -1.38
N ALA A 207 -0.34 11.46 -0.12
CA ALA A 207 0.42 11.88 1.05
C ALA A 207 1.83 11.29 1.06
N ARG A 208 1.96 9.97 0.80
CA ARG A 208 3.28 9.32 0.66
C ARG A 208 4.09 9.91 -0.47
N ARG A 209 3.48 10.13 -1.65
CA ARG A 209 4.19 10.65 -2.82
C ARG A 209 4.67 12.09 -2.63
N LEU A 210 3.92 12.90 -1.90
CA LEU A 210 4.26 14.28 -1.58
C LEU A 210 5.19 14.44 -0.37
N GLY A 211 5.52 13.34 0.33
CA GLY A 211 6.29 13.40 1.58
C GLY A 211 5.55 14.15 2.69
N ALA A 212 4.23 13.99 2.76
CA ALA A 212 3.42 14.62 3.80
C ALA A 212 3.73 14.00 5.18
N THR A 213 3.91 14.85 6.19
CA THR A 213 4.17 14.43 7.58
C THR A 213 2.91 14.01 8.33
N THR A 214 1.73 14.33 7.79
CA THR A 214 0.46 14.07 8.46
C THR A 214 -0.62 13.83 7.42
N LEU A 215 -1.35 12.73 7.56
CA LEU A 215 -2.58 12.45 6.82
C LEU A 215 -3.77 12.71 7.74
N VAL A 216 -4.69 13.56 7.31
CA VAL A 216 -5.93 13.85 8.04
C VAL A 216 -7.10 13.35 7.22
N ILE A 217 -7.86 12.39 7.78
CA ILE A 217 -9.12 11.91 7.20
C ILE A 217 -10.26 12.55 7.98
N ALA A 218 -10.92 13.54 7.38
CA ALA A 218 -12.09 14.19 7.97
C ALA A 218 -13.36 13.35 7.73
N THR A 219 -14.11 13.09 8.78
CA THR A 219 -15.34 12.28 8.77
C THR A 219 -16.44 12.96 9.61
N ASP A 220 -17.66 12.42 9.56
CA ASP A 220 -18.86 12.91 10.24
C ASP A 220 -19.06 12.34 11.65
N VAL A 221 -18.16 11.45 12.09
CA VAL A 221 -18.12 10.90 13.44
C VAL A 221 -16.96 11.50 14.25
N ALA A 222 -17.14 11.61 15.57
CA ALA A 222 -16.13 12.19 16.44
C ALA A 222 -14.86 11.33 16.54
N ASN A 223 -15.00 10.00 16.52
CA ASN A 223 -13.92 9.04 16.71
C ASN A 223 -14.16 7.77 15.89
N ALA A 224 -13.07 7.12 15.49
CA ALA A 224 -13.13 5.69 15.16
C ALA A 224 -13.46 4.91 16.44
N MET A 225 -14.16 3.78 16.30
CA MET A 225 -14.64 3.00 17.44
C MET A 225 -14.06 1.58 17.40
N ALA A 226 -13.41 1.13 18.47
CA ALA A 226 -13.07 -0.28 18.64
C ALA A 226 -14.33 -1.05 19.05
N GLY A 227 -14.53 -2.26 18.49
CA GLY A 227 -15.71 -3.08 18.77
C GLY A 227 -17.02 -2.43 18.32
N PHE A 228 -16.99 -1.68 17.21
CA PHE A 228 -18.17 -0.97 16.70
C PHE A 228 -19.35 -1.93 16.49
N GLY A 229 -20.55 -1.51 16.90
CA GLY A 229 -21.76 -2.34 16.83
C GLY A 229 -21.87 -3.41 17.93
N THR A 230 -20.93 -3.46 18.88
CA THR A 230 -20.97 -4.37 20.03
C THR A 230 -21.23 -3.62 21.35
N PRO A 231 -21.63 -4.31 22.43
CA PRO A 231 -21.72 -3.72 23.77
C PRO A 231 -20.38 -3.19 24.32
N HIS A 232 -19.25 -3.58 23.72
CA HIS A 232 -17.91 -3.19 24.14
C HIS A 232 -17.36 -2.00 23.32
N ALA A 233 -18.21 -1.34 22.52
CA ALA A 233 -17.80 -0.24 21.67
C ALA A 233 -17.17 0.91 22.47
N ARG A 234 -15.95 1.31 22.11
CA ARG A 234 -15.23 2.42 22.76
C ARG A 234 -14.55 3.35 21.75
N PRO A 235 -14.49 4.67 22.00
CA PRO A 235 -13.80 5.58 21.10
C PRO A 235 -12.29 5.34 21.12
N LEU A 236 -11.67 5.42 19.95
CA LEU A 236 -10.23 5.47 19.77
C LEU A 236 -9.78 6.93 19.74
N HIS A 237 -8.79 7.24 20.58
CA HIS A 237 -8.14 8.55 20.66
C HIS A 237 -6.72 8.44 20.08
N ARG A 238 -5.69 8.60 20.91
CA ARG A 238 -4.32 8.18 20.55
C ARG A 238 -4.22 6.67 20.69
N THR A 239 -3.58 6.04 19.73
CA THR A 239 -3.37 4.60 19.70
C THR A 239 -2.04 4.30 19.05
N THR A 240 -1.48 3.12 19.32
CA THR A 240 -0.21 2.67 18.74
C THR A 240 -0.47 1.72 17.56
N LEU A 241 0.59 1.44 16.78
CA LEU A 241 0.50 0.45 15.71
C LEU A 241 0.17 -0.94 16.25
N ALA A 242 0.74 -1.32 17.40
CA ALA A 242 0.46 -2.60 18.06
C ALA A 242 -1.01 -2.73 18.46
N GLU A 243 -1.58 -1.71 19.11
CA GLU A 243 -3.00 -1.71 19.47
C GLU A 243 -3.91 -1.77 18.23
N LEU A 244 -3.58 -1.03 17.17
CA LEU A 244 -4.31 -1.10 15.91
C LEU A 244 -4.21 -2.47 15.25
N ALA A 245 -3.07 -3.15 15.36
CA ALA A 245 -2.89 -4.50 14.84
C ALA A 245 -3.70 -5.54 15.59
N GLU A 246 -3.79 -5.43 16.92
CA GLU A 246 -4.67 -6.28 17.73
C GLU A 246 -6.14 -6.07 17.38
N LEU A 247 -6.56 -4.80 17.25
CA LEU A 247 -7.93 -4.46 16.86
C LEU A 247 -8.24 -4.95 15.45
N ALA A 248 -7.33 -4.77 14.50
CA ALA A 248 -7.45 -5.28 13.15
C ALA A 248 -7.62 -6.80 13.16
N ALA A 249 -6.77 -7.53 13.88
CA ALA A 249 -6.87 -8.98 14.01
C ALA A 249 -8.21 -9.43 14.61
N ALA A 250 -8.70 -8.74 15.65
CA ALA A 250 -10.00 -9.01 16.27
C ALA A 250 -11.17 -8.79 15.29
N ASP A 251 -11.05 -7.81 14.41
CA ASP A 251 -12.04 -7.50 13.37
C ASP A 251 -11.82 -8.32 12.07
N GLY A 252 -10.88 -9.28 12.09
CA GLY A 252 -10.55 -10.12 10.93
C GLY A 252 -9.85 -9.37 9.78
N ILE A 253 -9.28 -8.21 10.09
CA ILE A 253 -8.44 -7.41 9.19
C ILE A 253 -7.00 -7.89 9.32
N GLU A 254 -6.49 -8.50 8.25
CA GLU A 254 -5.11 -8.99 8.22
C GLU A 254 -4.13 -7.83 7.96
N ILE A 255 -3.22 -7.58 8.90
CA ILE A 255 -2.08 -6.68 8.69
C ILE A 255 -0.87 -7.54 8.33
N ARG A 256 -0.32 -7.35 7.12
CA ARG A 256 0.94 -8.00 6.71
C ARG A 256 2.03 -6.98 6.46
N GLU A 257 3.16 -7.17 7.14
CA GLU A 257 4.42 -6.58 6.74
C GLU A 257 5.03 -7.38 5.57
N PRO A 258 5.86 -6.75 4.71
CA PRO A 258 6.66 -7.47 3.73
C PRO A 258 7.43 -8.63 4.36
N ASP A 259 7.31 -9.82 3.78
CA ASP A 259 8.13 -10.95 4.19
C ASP A 259 9.63 -10.60 4.05
N PRO A 260 10.47 -10.94 5.04
CA PRO A 260 11.91 -10.70 4.96
C PRO A 260 12.50 -11.60 3.87
N LEU A 261 13.20 -11.01 2.91
CA LEU A 261 13.79 -11.72 1.79
C LEU A 261 15.32 -11.75 1.88
N PRO A 262 15.97 -12.86 1.47
CA PRO A 262 17.43 -12.97 1.53
C PRO A 262 18.08 -11.91 0.64
N SER A 263 18.93 -11.05 1.22
CA SER A 263 19.62 -9.95 0.51
C SER A 263 20.98 -10.37 -0.05
N ALA A 264 21.63 -11.36 0.58
CA ALA A 264 22.91 -11.91 0.17
C ALA A 264 22.78 -13.37 -0.28
N ALA A 265 23.64 -13.78 -1.20
CA ALA A 265 23.69 -15.17 -1.67
C ALA A 265 24.17 -16.08 -0.53
N PRO A 266 23.41 -17.12 -0.14
CA PRO A 266 23.84 -18.08 0.88
C PRO A 266 25.08 -18.88 0.47
N TYR A 267 25.39 -18.91 -0.83
CA TYR A 267 26.57 -19.56 -1.41
C TYR A 267 27.39 -18.55 -2.24
N PRO A 268 28.68 -18.32 -1.95
CA PRO A 268 29.48 -17.26 -2.59
C PRO A 268 29.56 -17.34 -4.13
N ALA A 269 29.52 -18.55 -4.70
CA ALA A 269 29.59 -18.77 -6.15
C ALA A 269 28.21 -18.96 -6.79
N TYR A 270 27.13 -18.47 -6.15
CA TYR A 270 25.76 -18.67 -6.62
C TYR A 270 25.52 -18.21 -8.07
N ARG A 271 26.20 -17.16 -8.52
CA ARG A 271 26.10 -16.71 -9.92
C ARG A 271 26.37 -17.83 -10.94
N LYS A 272 27.36 -18.69 -10.68
CA LYS A 272 27.69 -19.83 -11.54
C LYS A 272 26.62 -20.94 -11.47
N VAL A 273 25.98 -21.09 -10.31
CA VAL A 273 24.84 -22.00 -10.12
C VAL A 273 23.68 -21.54 -10.98
N ARG A 274 23.36 -20.24 -10.93
CA ARG A 274 22.31 -19.61 -11.74
C ARG A 274 22.55 -19.77 -13.24
N GLU A 275 23.77 -19.46 -13.71
CA GLU A 275 24.17 -19.67 -15.11
C GLU A 275 24.01 -21.15 -15.51
N SER A 276 24.36 -22.08 -14.63
CA SER A 276 24.23 -23.52 -14.89
C SER A 276 22.78 -23.99 -14.94
N LEU A 277 21.90 -23.45 -14.08
CA LEU A 277 20.46 -23.70 -14.15
C LEU A 277 19.89 -23.24 -15.49
N ASP A 278 20.24 -22.04 -15.92
CA ASP A 278 19.76 -21.46 -17.18
C ASP A 278 20.24 -22.27 -18.40
N VAL A 279 21.50 -22.73 -18.41
CA VAL A 279 22.04 -23.61 -19.48
C VAL A 279 21.32 -24.97 -19.53
N LEU A 280 20.97 -25.52 -18.37
CA LEU A 280 20.22 -26.78 -18.27
C LEU A 280 18.71 -26.60 -18.52
N GLY A 281 18.24 -25.38 -18.74
CA GLY A 281 16.81 -25.07 -18.92
C GLY A 281 15.99 -25.34 -17.67
N LYS A 282 16.58 -25.14 -16.48
CA LYS A 282 15.93 -25.37 -15.18
C LYS A 282 15.39 -24.06 -14.60
N GLN A 283 14.13 -24.08 -14.18
CA GLN A 283 13.43 -22.89 -13.66
C GLN A 283 14.07 -22.40 -12.36
N HIS A 284 14.40 -23.34 -11.47
CA HIS A 284 15.03 -23.12 -10.17
C HIS A 284 15.60 -24.44 -9.61
N LEU A 285 16.21 -24.41 -8.44
CA LEU A 285 16.83 -25.59 -7.80
C LEU A 285 15.86 -26.78 -7.59
N ALA A 286 14.60 -26.54 -7.22
CA ALA A 286 13.63 -27.63 -7.08
C ALA A 286 13.30 -28.34 -8.41
N ASP A 287 13.22 -27.64 -9.55
CA ASP A 287 13.07 -28.27 -10.87
C ASP A 287 14.34 -29.06 -11.25
N PHE A 288 15.53 -28.59 -10.88
CA PHE A 288 16.75 -29.38 -11.06
C PHE A 288 16.72 -30.71 -10.27
N LEU A 289 16.23 -30.70 -9.03
CA LEU A 289 16.21 -31.88 -8.15
C LEU A 289 15.08 -32.87 -8.43
N PHE A 290 13.88 -32.36 -8.72
CA PHE A 290 12.68 -33.19 -8.84
C PHE A 290 12.26 -33.41 -10.29
N GLY A 291 12.57 -32.45 -11.18
CA GLY A 291 12.23 -32.51 -12.60
C GLY A 291 10.77 -32.88 -12.83
N PRO A 292 10.46 -33.92 -13.62
CA PRO A 292 9.07 -34.33 -13.91
C PRO A 292 8.25 -34.74 -12.68
N ARG A 293 8.87 -34.98 -11.52
CA ARG A 293 8.15 -35.28 -10.27
C ARG A 293 7.49 -34.04 -9.67
N LEU A 294 7.91 -32.84 -10.07
CA LEU A 294 7.30 -31.59 -9.66
C LEU A 294 6.06 -31.32 -10.51
N THR A 295 4.89 -31.77 -10.05
CA THR A 295 3.66 -31.80 -10.84
C THR A 295 2.73 -30.61 -10.62
N GLY A 296 3.10 -29.68 -9.73
CA GLY A 296 2.31 -28.49 -9.45
C GLY A 296 3.11 -27.45 -8.66
N PRO A 297 2.42 -26.40 -8.18
CA PRO A 297 3.08 -25.22 -7.63
C PRO A 297 3.81 -25.51 -6.32
N ILE A 298 4.91 -24.80 -6.08
CA ILE A 298 5.72 -24.94 -4.86
C ILE A 298 5.52 -23.76 -3.92
N HIS A 299 5.64 -24.02 -2.61
CA HIS A 299 5.79 -22.99 -1.59
C HIS A 299 7.27 -22.85 -1.22
N VAL A 300 7.70 -21.62 -0.95
CA VAL A 300 9.11 -21.24 -0.69
C VAL A 300 9.27 -20.22 0.44
N LEU A 301 8.21 -19.58 0.93
CA LEU A 301 8.34 -18.58 2.01
C LEU A 301 8.38 -19.19 3.41
N ASP A 302 7.50 -20.17 3.68
CA ASP A 302 7.35 -20.79 5.00
C ASP A 302 7.99 -22.19 5.05
N GLY A 303 9.03 -22.40 4.24
CA GLY A 303 9.64 -23.70 3.99
C GLY A 303 9.23 -24.29 2.63
N PHE A 304 10.03 -25.24 2.15
CA PHE A 304 9.74 -25.91 0.88
C PHE A 304 8.58 -26.91 1.07
N THR A 305 7.51 -26.72 0.31
CA THR A 305 6.50 -27.76 0.09
C THR A 305 6.09 -27.80 -1.37
N ALA A 306 5.72 -28.98 -1.85
CA ALA A 306 5.27 -29.21 -3.22
C ALA A 306 4.22 -30.33 -3.24
N PRO A 307 3.39 -30.44 -4.29
CA PRO A 307 2.52 -31.58 -4.49
C PRO A 307 3.31 -32.90 -4.52
N GLY A 308 2.83 -33.87 -3.77
CA GLY A 308 3.53 -35.14 -3.53
C GLY A 308 4.44 -35.09 -2.30
N ASP A 309 4.92 -36.24 -1.85
CA ASP A 309 5.82 -36.35 -0.69
C ASP A 309 7.27 -36.02 -1.10
N LEU A 310 7.47 -34.79 -1.59
CA LEU A 310 8.77 -34.27 -2.01
C LEU A 310 9.37 -33.41 -0.91
N ARG A 311 10.62 -33.70 -0.56
CA ARG A 311 11.39 -33.00 0.46
C ARG A 311 12.67 -32.46 -0.13
N LEU A 312 12.99 -31.21 0.20
CA LEU A 312 14.24 -30.57 -0.21
C LEU A 312 15.32 -30.85 0.84
N ASP A 313 15.95 -32.02 0.74
CA ASP A 313 16.92 -32.54 1.72
C ASP A 313 18.12 -33.23 1.04
N ASP A 314 19.08 -33.69 1.85
CA ASP A 314 20.28 -34.39 1.38
C ASP A 314 19.97 -35.64 0.57
N ALA A 315 18.84 -36.33 0.84
CA ALA A 315 18.44 -37.52 0.11
C ALA A 315 18.00 -37.14 -1.32
N ALA A 316 17.25 -36.05 -1.48
CA ALA A 316 16.91 -35.51 -2.79
C ALA A 316 18.16 -35.09 -3.59
N VAL A 317 19.12 -34.42 -2.93
CA VAL A 317 20.40 -34.01 -3.54
C VAL A 317 21.22 -35.24 -3.96
N ALA A 318 21.31 -36.26 -3.12
CA ALA A 318 22.01 -37.51 -3.42
C ALA A 318 21.36 -38.26 -4.59
N ALA A 319 20.02 -38.33 -4.63
CA ALA A 319 19.28 -38.96 -5.71
C ALA A 319 19.51 -38.26 -7.06
N ALA A 320 19.45 -36.93 -7.09
CA ALA A 320 19.77 -36.15 -8.28
C ALA A 320 21.22 -36.36 -8.72
N GLY A 321 22.16 -36.35 -7.77
CA GLY A 321 23.58 -36.65 -8.05
C GLY A 321 23.78 -38.03 -8.68
N ALA A 322 23.10 -39.06 -8.16
CA ALA A 322 23.16 -40.41 -8.71
C ALA A 322 22.54 -40.50 -10.12
N GLU A 323 21.51 -39.71 -10.42
CA GLU A 323 20.92 -39.64 -11.77
C GLU A 323 21.91 -39.03 -12.77
N TRP A 324 22.50 -37.89 -12.43
CA TRP A 324 23.46 -37.21 -13.31
C TRP A 324 24.74 -38.03 -13.51
N ALA A 325 25.20 -38.76 -12.50
CA ALA A 325 26.35 -39.64 -12.60
C ALA A 325 26.16 -40.82 -13.59
N ARG A 326 24.91 -41.19 -13.92
CA ARG A 326 24.61 -42.24 -14.92
C ARG A 326 24.72 -41.74 -16.36
N ARG A 327 24.82 -40.43 -16.59
CA ARG A 327 24.87 -39.83 -17.94
C ARG A 327 26.32 -39.82 -18.46
N SER A 328 26.47 -39.84 -19.78
CA SER A 328 27.78 -39.66 -20.41
C SER A 328 28.33 -38.27 -20.11
N ARG A 329 29.61 -38.18 -19.78
CA ARG A 329 30.25 -36.93 -19.37
C ARG A 329 30.32 -35.94 -20.53
N ASP A 330 29.65 -34.80 -20.37
CA ASP A 330 29.58 -33.71 -21.33
C ASP A 330 29.44 -32.34 -20.61
N THR A 331 29.19 -31.28 -21.38
CA THR A 331 28.97 -29.93 -20.83
C THR A 331 27.78 -29.87 -19.88
N SER A 332 26.70 -30.61 -20.13
CA SER A 332 25.51 -30.64 -19.26
C SER A 332 25.84 -31.25 -17.88
N THR A 333 26.64 -32.31 -17.84
CA THR A 333 27.10 -32.90 -16.56
C THR A 333 28.00 -31.96 -15.77
N THR A 334 28.77 -31.09 -16.44
CA THR A 334 29.62 -30.08 -15.78
C THR A 334 28.77 -28.98 -15.10
N HIS A 335 27.71 -28.54 -15.77
CA HIS A 335 26.73 -27.61 -15.19
C HIS A 335 25.97 -28.25 -14.02
N ALA A 336 25.58 -29.52 -14.14
CA ALA A 336 24.95 -30.26 -13.07
C ALA A 336 25.87 -30.41 -11.84
N ASP A 337 27.16 -30.70 -12.05
CA ASP A 337 28.16 -30.76 -10.98
C ASP A 337 28.31 -29.42 -10.24
N THR A 338 28.23 -28.30 -10.96
CA THR A 338 28.26 -26.95 -10.37
C THR A 338 27.06 -26.72 -9.44
N ILE A 339 25.87 -27.13 -9.85
CA ILE A 339 24.65 -27.01 -9.03
C ILE A 339 24.71 -27.94 -7.81
N LEU A 340 25.12 -29.20 -8.01
CA LEU A 340 25.27 -30.19 -6.94
C LEU A 340 26.33 -29.77 -5.92
N ALA A 341 27.40 -29.08 -6.33
CA ALA A 341 28.41 -28.57 -5.41
C ALA A 341 27.84 -27.51 -4.45
N ALA A 342 26.95 -26.64 -4.93
CA ALA A 342 26.27 -25.66 -4.08
C ALA A 342 25.26 -26.34 -3.13
N LEU A 343 24.50 -27.31 -3.62
CA LEU A 343 23.51 -28.06 -2.83
C LEU A 343 24.13 -29.00 -1.77
N ARG A 344 25.40 -29.36 -1.91
CA ARG A 344 26.18 -30.14 -0.91
C ARG A 344 27.03 -29.26 0.02
N SER A 345 26.96 -27.94 -0.15
CA SER A 345 27.66 -27.01 0.75
C SER A 345 26.94 -26.92 2.10
N ASP A 346 27.53 -26.22 3.07
CA ASP A 346 26.91 -25.97 4.37
C ASP A 346 25.69 -25.02 4.31
N ALA A 347 25.35 -24.49 3.12
CA ALA A 347 24.19 -23.64 2.94
C ALA A 347 22.89 -24.46 2.89
N ASP A 348 21.87 -24.01 3.61
CA ASP A 348 20.53 -24.61 3.57
C ASP A 348 19.97 -24.61 2.12
N PRO A 349 19.64 -25.79 1.56
CA PRO A 349 19.04 -25.90 0.23
C PRO A 349 17.77 -25.07 0.05
N HIS A 350 16.95 -24.93 1.11
CA HIS A 350 15.75 -24.10 1.08
C HIS A 350 16.10 -22.61 0.97
N ALA A 351 17.04 -22.13 1.79
CA ALA A 351 17.54 -20.76 1.69
C ALA A 351 18.14 -20.45 0.30
N LEU A 352 18.85 -21.41 -0.32
CA LEU A 352 19.36 -21.28 -1.68
C LEU A 352 18.26 -21.18 -2.74
N LEU A 353 17.18 -21.96 -2.59
CA LEU A 353 16.02 -21.92 -3.48
C LEU A 353 15.28 -20.58 -3.35
N LEU A 354 15.00 -20.15 -2.11
CA LEU A 354 14.34 -18.88 -1.86
C LEU A 354 15.16 -17.71 -2.42
N PHE A 355 16.49 -17.74 -2.25
CA PHE A 355 17.38 -16.75 -2.85
C PHE A 355 17.31 -16.74 -4.38
N ASP A 356 17.27 -17.90 -5.05
CA ASP A 356 17.11 -17.99 -6.51
C ASP A 356 15.86 -17.26 -6.99
N VAL A 357 14.72 -17.62 -6.39
CA VAL A 357 13.40 -17.12 -6.76
C VAL A 357 13.34 -15.61 -6.56
N VAL A 358 13.82 -15.14 -5.41
CA VAL A 358 13.87 -13.72 -5.08
C VAL A 358 14.80 -12.95 -6.01
N ASP A 359 16.00 -13.43 -6.30
CA ASP A 359 16.95 -12.74 -7.18
C ASP A 359 16.44 -12.66 -8.64
N ARG A 360 15.75 -13.70 -9.12
CA ARG A 360 15.07 -13.70 -10.43
C ARG A 360 13.97 -12.64 -10.48
N LEU A 361 13.12 -12.57 -9.45
CA LEU A 361 12.06 -11.56 -9.37
C LEU A 361 12.63 -10.13 -9.23
N ARG A 362 13.68 -9.94 -8.43
CA ARG A 362 14.39 -8.65 -8.31
C ARG A 362 15.00 -8.22 -9.65
N GLU A 363 15.57 -9.16 -10.42
CA GLU A 363 16.09 -8.83 -11.75
C GLU A 363 14.99 -8.38 -12.70
N ARG A 364 13.85 -9.07 -12.72
CA ARG A 364 12.68 -8.65 -13.51
C ARG A 364 12.19 -7.27 -13.07
N LEU A 365 12.18 -6.98 -11.78
CA LEU A 365 11.81 -5.65 -11.28
C LEU A 365 12.82 -4.58 -11.73
N ARG A 366 14.13 -4.87 -11.71
CA ARG A 366 15.17 -3.98 -12.27
C ARG A 366 14.97 -3.71 -13.76
N GLN A 367 14.44 -4.69 -14.49
CA GLN A 367 14.01 -4.56 -15.89
C GLN A 367 12.67 -3.84 -16.06
N ARG A 368 12.14 -3.22 -14.99
CA ARG A 368 10.87 -2.48 -14.95
C ARG A 368 9.65 -3.34 -15.24
N ALA A 369 9.68 -4.62 -14.89
CA ALA A 369 8.49 -5.46 -14.88
C ALA A 369 7.44 -4.86 -13.92
N SER A 370 6.19 -4.80 -14.37
CA SER A 370 5.09 -4.43 -13.48
C SER A 370 4.85 -5.52 -12.43
N GLU A 371 4.20 -5.16 -11.32
CA GLU A 371 3.82 -6.12 -10.28
C GLU A 371 3.07 -7.33 -10.86
N ARG A 372 2.13 -7.10 -11.77
CA ARG A 372 1.42 -8.16 -12.49
C ARG A 372 2.35 -9.05 -13.34
N ALA A 373 3.38 -8.48 -13.95
CA ALA A 373 4.35 -9.24 -14.73
C ALA A 373 5.27 -10.08 -13.81
N LEU A 374 5.61 -9.56 -12.63
CA LEU A 374 6.31 -10.31 -11.60
C LEU A 374 5.45 -11.45 -11.06
N LEU A 375 4.16 -11.20 -10.79
CA LEU A 375 3.21 -12.23 -10.34
C LEU A 375 3.05 -13.33 -11.37
N ARG A 376 2.87 -12.98 -12.66
CA ARG A 376 2.83 -13.99 -13.73
C ARG A 376 4.14 -14.75 -13.84
N HIS A 377 5.29 -14.06 -13.79
CA HIS A 377 6.59 -14.74 -13.83
C HIS A 377 6.75 -15.73 -12.66
N ALA A 378 6.38 -15.32 -11.44
CA ALA A 378 6.42 -16.18 -10.26
C ALA A 378 5.51 -17.41 -10.42
N ILE A 379 4.27 -17.24 -10.88
CA ILE A 379 3.28 -18.32 -10.94
C ILE A 379 3.52 -19.23 -12.15
N GLU A 380 3.66 -18.64 -13.34
CA GLU A 380 3.66 -19.36 -14.62
C GLU A 380 5.07 -19.85 -14.99
N ASP A 381 6.10 -19.02 -14.80
CA ASP A 381 7.46 -19.36 -15.23
C ASP A 381 8.29 -20.03 -14.13
N LEU A 382 8.07 -19.67 -12.86
CA LEU A 382 8.78 -20.21 -11.70
C LEU A 382 7.96 -21.24 -10.92
N GLY A 383 6.70 -21.49 -11.30
CA GLY A 383 5.86 -22.51 -10.65
C GLY A 383 5.60 -22.27 -9.16
N ILE A 384 5.63 -21.01 -8.70
CA ILE A 384 5.36 -20.67 -7.30
C ILE A 384 3.86 -20.63 -7.03
N GLU A 385 3.44 -21.12 -5.87
CA GLU A 385 2.05 -21.05 -5.44
C GLU A 385 1.56 -19.59 -5.36
N GLN A 386 0.29 -19.35 -5.67
CA GLN A 386 -0.27 -18.02 -5.87
C GLN A 386 -0.16 -17.12 -4.62
N GLY A 387 -0.36 -17.67 -3.43
CA GLY A 387 -0.19 -16.97 -2.16
C GLY A 387 1.25 -16.55 -1.92
N ASP A 388 2.20 -17.47 -2.10
CA ASP A 388 3.63 -17.18 -1.97
C ASP A 388 4.11 -16.18 -3.02
N ALA A 389 3.65 -16.30 -4.27
CA ALA A 389 3.95 -15.36 -5.34
C ALA A 389 3.49 -13.94 -5.00
N ARG A 390 2.28 -13.78 -4.45
CA ARG A 390 1.76 -12.47 -4.01
C ARG A 390 2.62 -11.85 -2.91
N ARG A 391 2.97 -12.63 -1.91
CA ARG A 391 3.81 -12.21 -0.78
C ARG A 391 5.23 -11.82 -1.22
N LEU A 392 5.88 -12.66 -2.03
CA LEU A 392 7.20 -12.39 -2.60
C LEU A 392 7.21 -11.09 -3.40
N VAL A 393 6.23 -10.93 -4.30
CA VAL A 393 6.15 -9.73 -5.15
C VAL A 393 5.85 -8.48 -4.32
N PHE A 394 4.93 -8.57 -3.37
CA PHE A 394 4.64 -7.49 -2.42
C PHE A 394 5.89 -7.05 -1.66
N ALA A 395 6.70 -8.01 -1.19
CA ALA A 395 7.92 -7.72 -0.47
C ALA A 395 8.98 -7.08 -1.38
N ILE A 396 9.24 -7.65 -2.56
CA ILE A 396 10.24 -7.15 -3.53
C ILE A 396 9.91 -5.75 -4.03
N VAL A 397 8.65 -5.45 -4.33
CA VAL A 397 8.24 -4.11 -4.77
C VAL A 397 8.51 -3.08 -3.68
N ARG A 398 8.29 -3.44 -2.40
CA ARG A 398 8.50 -2.56 -1.25
C ARG A 398 9.96 -2.41 -0.83
N GLU A 399 10.85 -3.32 -1.22
CA GLU A 399 12.31 -3.10 -1.10
C GLU A 399 12.77 -1.87 -1.89
N THR A 400 12.15 -1.63 -3.06
CA THR A 400 12.52 -0.56 -4.00
C THR A 400 11.66 0.70 -3.90
N GLY A 401 10.69 0.73 -2.96
CA GLY A 401 9.83 1.89 -2.74
C GLY A 401 10.59 3.12 -2.22
N PRO A 402 9.93 4.31 -2.13
CA PRO A 402 10.59 5.60 -1.84
C PRO A 402 11.23 5.76 -0.44
N SER A 403 11.48 4.66 0.28
CA SER A 403 12.03 4.68 1.64
C SER A 403 12.97 3.50 1.93
N GLY A 404 13.73 3.01 0.95
CA GLY A 404 14.98 2.27 1.17
C GLY A 404 14.90 1.04 2.11
N GLY A 405 13.87 0.20 2.00
CA GLY A 405 13.71 -1.00 2.83
C GLY A 405 13.50 -0.71 4.33
N LEU A 406 13.83 -1.69 5.19
CA LEU A 406 13.66 -1.58 6.65
C LEU A 406 14.54 -0.47 7.24
N ALA A 407 15.80 -0.36 6.81
CA ALA A 407 16.71 0.70 7.21
C ALA A 407 16.17 2.09 6.85
N GLY A 408 15.65 2.28 5.62
CA GLY A 408 15.08 3.56 5.24
C GLY A 408 13.75 3.88 5.92
N ARG A 409 12.94 2.88 6.31
CA ARG A 409 11.76 3.08 7.17
C ARG A 409 12.14 3.50 8.59
N LEU A 410 13.10 2.80 9.21
CA LEU A 410 13.62 3.17 10.53
C LEU A 410 14.19 4.58 10.53
N ARG A 411 14.99 4.92 9.50
CA ARG A 411 15.52 6.28 9.31
C ARG A 411 14.41 7.30 9.14
N GLY A 412 13.40 7.02 8.32
CA GLY A 412 12.27 7.92 8.13
C GLY A 412 11.50 8.20 9.42
N LEU A 413 11.28 7.19 10.26
CA LEU A 413 10.65 7.34 11.57
C LEU A 413 11.54 8.16 12.54
N LEU A 414 12.84 7.86 12.60
CA LEU A 414 13.79 8.59 13.43
C LEU A 414 13.93 10.06 13.00
N ASP A 415 13.97 10.34 11.70
CA ASP A 415 14.03 11.69 11.13
C ASP A 415 12.74 12.49 11.40
N ALA A 416 11.59 11.79 11.45
CA ALA A 416 10.31 12.38 11.82
C ALA A 416 10.17 12.64 13.34
N GLY A 417 11.05 12.05 14.15
CA GLY A 417 11.00 12.07 15.61
C GLY A 417 10.01 11.05 16.20
N ASP A 418 9.53 10.10 15.39
CA ASP A 418 8.64 9.00 15.76
C ASP A 418 9.46 7.81 16.28
N VAL A 419 10.16 8.05 17.39
CA VAL A 419 11.16 7.14 17.95
C VAL A 419 10.50 5.92 18.60
N TYR A 420 9.33 6.08 19.22
CA TYR A 420 8.56 4.96 19.75
C TYR A 420 8.14 4.01 18.63
N ALA A 421 7.59 4.56 17.54
CA ALA A 421 7.23 3.79 16.36
C ALA A 421 8.44 3.08 15.71
N ALA A 422 9.61 3.73 15.69
CA ALA A 422 10.84 3.11 15.19
C ALA A 422 11.29 1.91 16.06
N ALA A 423 11.21 2.04 17.39
CA ALA A 423 11.56 0.95 18.31
C ALA A 423 10.58 -0.23 18.17
N GLU A 424 9.27 0.05 18.12
CA GLU A 424 8.24 -0.96 17.87
C GLU A 424 8.46 -1.69 16.54
N LEU A 425 8.78 -0.95 15.47
CA LEU A 425 9.09 -1.55 14.17
C LEU A 425 10.31 -2.48 14.25
N ALA A 426 11.36 -2.06 14.98
CA ALA A 426 12.56 -2.86 15.16
C ALA A 426 12.29 -4.16 15.95
N ASP A 427 11.43 -4.09 16.97
CA ASP A 427 11.05 -5.23 17.81
C ASP A 427 10.14 -6.20 17.06
N ALA A 428 9.15 -5.68 16.32
CA ALA A 428 8.29 -6.48 15.46
C ALA A 428 9.09 -7.21 14.36
N ALA A 429 10.09 -6.54 13.78
CA ALA A 429 10.99 -7.12 12.79
C ALA A 429 12.09 -8.03 13.39
N LYS A 430 12.12 -8.18 14.73
CA LYS A 430 13.11 -9.01 15.47
C LYS A 430 14.56 -8.66 15.12
N ILE A 431 14.86 -7.38 14.92
CA ILE A 431 16.20 -6.92 14.54
C ILE A 431 17.17 -7.15 15.72
N PRO A 432 18.27 -7.90 15.54
CA PRO A 432 19.24 -8.15 16.60
C PRO A 432 20.01 -6.87 16.98
N PRO A 433 20.62 -6.83 18.17
CA PRO A 433 21.54 -5.75 18.52
C PRO A 433 22.79 -5.78 17.63
N PRO A 434 23.42 -4.62 17.38
CA PRO A 434 24.60 -4.53 16.54
C PRO A 434 25.77 -5.37 17.09
N SER A 435 26.52 -5.99 16.18
CA SER A 435 27.65 -6.85 16.52
C SER A 435 28.79 -6.05 17.14
N ALA A 436 29.47 -6.61 18.14
CA ALA A 436 30.56 -5.93 18.82
C ALA A 436 31.86 -5.85 17.97
N HIS A 437 31.96 -6.57 16.85
CA HIS A 437 33.24 -6.86 16.15
C HIS A 437 33.21 -6.62 14.62
N GLY A 438 32.37 -5.71 14.10
CA GLY A 438 32.37 -5.36 12.67
C GLY A 438 31.34 -4.28 12.27
N ASP A 439 31.31 -3.93 10.98
CA ASP A 439 30.28 -3.07 10.35
C ASP A 439 28.91 -3.75 10.46
N SER A 440 28.09 -3.32 11.42
CA SER A 440 26.70 -3.77 11.53
C SER A 440 25.84 -3.22 10.39
N PRO A 441 24.88 -4.01 9.88
CA PRO A 441 23.83 -3.53 8.99
C PRO A 441 23.18 -2.24 9.51
N GLU A 442 22.84 -1.33 8.59
CA GLU A 442 22.34 0.01 8.92
C GLU A 442 21.04 -0.06 9.75
N GLU A 443 20.17 -1.03 9.47
CA GLU A 443 18.96 -1.31 10.23
C GLU A 443 19.22 -1.71 11.70
N GLU A 444 20.31 -2.41 12.01
CA GLU A 444 20.68 -2.76 13.38
C GLU A 444 21.12 -1.53 14.18
N VAL A 445 21.88 -0.64 13.53
CA VAL A 445 22.34 0.63 14.12
C VAL A 445 21.15 1.53 14.43
N LEU A 446 20.24 1.70 13.46
CA LEU A 446 19.04 2.53 13.62
C LEU A 446 18.08 1.93 14.65
N ALA A 447 17.91 0.61 14.68
CA ALA A 447 17.12 -0.09 15.69
C ALA A 447 17.68 0.11 17.11
N ALA A 448 19.00 0.00 17.27
CA ALA A 448 19.65 0.22 18.56
C ALA A 448 19.49 1.67 19.04
N GLU A 449 19.62 2.64 18.13
CA GLU A 449 19.36 4.04 18.42
C GLU A 449 17.92 4.28 18.90
N ALA A 450 16.93 3.76 18.17
CA ALA A 450 15.52 3.91 18.52
C ALA A 450 15.22 3.34 19.92
N ARG A 451 15.65 2.10 20.18
CA ARG A 451 15.50 1.43 21.49
C ARG A 451 16.17 2.21 22.60
N HIS A 452 17.40 2.71 22.39
CA HIS A 452 18.14 3.46 23.40
C HIS A 452 17.46 4.78 23.77
N ARG A 453 16.98 5.53 22.76
CA ARG A 453 16.24 6.77 22.98
C ARG A 453 14.92 6.50 23.70
N LEU A 454 14.18 5.46 23.30
CA LEU A 454 12.93 5.04 23.93
C LEU A 454 13.12 4.67 25.41
N ASP A 455 14.05 3.78 25.69
CA ASP A 455 14.40 3.33 27.04
C ASP A 455 14.84 4.50 27.94
N THR A 456 15.58 5.46 27.40
CA THR A 456 15.95 6.68 28.12
C THR A 456 14.74 7.57 28.42
N ALA A 457 13.84 7.75 27.46
CA ALA A 457 12.64 8.55 27.67
C ALA A 457 11.66 7.90 28.66
N LEU A 458 11.53 6.56 28.63
CA LEU A 458 10.73 5.81 29.59
C LEU A 458 11.28 5.94 31.01
N ARG A 459 12.60 5.84 31.21
CA ARG A 459 13.24 6.12 32.51
C ARG A 459 12.98 7.54 33.02
N LEU A 460 13.04 8.53 32.13
CA LEU A 460 12.73 9.92 32.49
C LEU A 460 11.27 10.06 32.95
N ARG A 461 10.33 9.40 32.25
CA ARG A 461 8.92 9.36 32.61
C ARG A 461 8.68 8.68 33.97
N GLU A 462 9.31 7.54 34.21
CA GLU A 462 9.24 6.85 35.50
C GLU A 462 9.81 7.70 36.63
N THR A 463 10.96 8.34 36.40
CA THR A 463 11.58 9.26 37.36
C THR A 463 10.65 10.44 37.64
N ALA A 464 10.02 11.01 36.62
CA ALA A 464 9.06 12.10 36.77
C ALA A 464 7.83 11.69 37.59
N THR A 465 7.36 10.44 37.45
CA THR A 465 6.20 9.91 38.19
C THR A 465 6.50 9.79 39.69
N ALA A 466 7.75 9.50 40.04
CA ALA A 466 8.22 9.42 41.43
C ALA A 466 8.71 10.77 42.01
N GLU A 467 8.74 11.84 41.21
CA GLU A 467 9.31 13.13 41.60
C GLU A 467 8.28 14.00 42.36
N PRO A 468 8.53 14.34 43.64
CA PRO A 468 7.60 15.15 44.43
C PRO A 468 7.57 16.64 44.03
N ASP A 469 8.62 17.16 43.40
CA ASP A 469 8.65 18.54 42.90
C ASP A 469 7.98 18.64 41.51
N PRO A 470 6.82 19.34 41.37
CA PRO A 470 6.10 19.41 40.11
C PRO A 470 6.90 20.09 38.99
N ASP A 471 7.77 21.05 39.30
CA ASP A 471 8.59 21.74 38.29
C ASP A 471 9.68 20.81 37.75
N ARG A 472 10.23 19.97 38.62
CA ARG A 472 11.23 18.98 38.24
C ARG A 472 10.60 17.82 37.47
N ALA A 473 9.42 17.35 37.90
CA ALA A 473 8.63 16.37 37.17
C ALA A 473 8.28 16.86 35.75
N TYR A 474 7.86 18.13 35.62
CA TYR A 474 7.57 18.74 34.32
C TYR A 474 8.80 18.75 33.41
N ARG A 475 9.98 19.14 33.91
CA ARG A 475 11.21 19.14 33.10
C ARG A 475 11.60 17.74 32.65
N LEU A 476 11.50 16.74 33.53
CA LEU A 476 11.76 15.34 33.19
C LEU A 476 10.83 14.83 32.09
N LEU A 477 9.54 15.17 32.15
CA LEU A 477 8.57 14.84 31.09
C LEU A 477 8.87 15.59 29.79
N ALA A 478 9.25 16.87 29.86
CA ALA A 478 9.64 17.65 28.70
C ALA A 478 10.92 17.11 28.03
N ASP A 479 11.88 16.63 28.83
CA ASP A 479 13.09 15.96 28.34
C ASP A 479 12.74 14.61 27.68
N ALA A 480 11.84 13.83 28.29
CA ALA A 480 11.36 12.57 27.71
C ALA A 480 10.70 12.80 26.34
N LEU A 481 9.81 13.79 26.23
CA LEU A 481 9.14 14.16 24.97
C LEU A 481 10.08 14.75 23.92
N ARG A 482 11.23 15.30 24.33
CA ARG A 482 12.26 15.77 23.39
C ARG A 482 13.04 14.62 22.78
N LEU A 483 13.22 13.54 23.53
CA LEU A 483 13.89 12.32 23.05
C LEU A 483 12.96 11.46 22.19
N VAL A 484 11.68 11.39 22.58
CA VAL A 484 10.65 10.55 21.92
C VAL A 484 9.37 11.37 21.87
N ARG A 485 9.10 11.99 20.72
CA ARG A 485 7.98 12.92 20.57
C ARG A 485 6.63 12.21 20.59
N ASP A 486 6.64 10.96 20.17
CA ASP A 486 5.52 10.03 20.10
C ASP A 486 5.37 9.13 21.35
N LEU A 487 6.05 9.48 22.45
CA LEU A 487 5.87 8.87 23.77
C LEU A 487 4.53 9.26 24.42
#